data_AF-A0A9E4NKH7-F1
#
_entry.id   AF-A0A9E4NKH7-F1
#
_cell.length_a   1.000
_cell.length_b   1.000
_cell.length_c   1.000
_cell.angle_alpha   90.00
_cell.angle_beta   90.00
_cell.angle_gamma   90.00
#
_symmetry.space_group_name_H-M   'P 1'
#
loop_
_entity.id
_entity.type
_entity.pdbx_description
1 polymer ?
#
loop_
_entity_poly.entity_id
_entity_poly.type
_entity_poly.pdbx_seq_one_letter_code
_entity_poly.pdbx_strand_id
1 'polypeptide(L)'
;MLVGEYRELYHAYATDESNRVNAASGGAGSALLISLLEQDEIDGALVCNTVIEKAKIRAHFSIATSKQEILDAQGSKYVETAFMKEALPLIRQFHGRVAVVGLPCDITNLTRWIAKDNDISNKVKLKIALVCGHNSRTELIDEISQQLMKEAASPLRSYRFRKGHWRGKLEAEFLNGTTIRKPFSYFSLYQNLYFYSEKKCLVCHDHFGYQADISLGDVWAYRFKQDPIKKTGVIIRTQQGIDLWNSANRSGAITAEVLEISDILDGQARTAPFHYNVSARNRVAPMFGYKIPDNVKARVSWHAWLTALFTLFNMRWSESSQWNKLIFKLPRPLLKAYLYLRKGIETLP
;
A
#
# COMPACT_ATOMS: atom_id res chain seq x y z
N MET A 1 5.62 14.86 -15.35
CA MET A 1 5.03 13.50 -15.54
C MET A 1 4.70 12.93 -14.16
N LEU A 2 3.51 12.34 -13.94
CA LEU A 2 3.05 11.91 -12.60
C LEU A 2 3.93 10.83 -11.94
N VAL A 3 4.70 10.06 -12.72
CA VAL A 3 5.51 8.93 -12.21
C VAL A 3 6.91 9.35 -11.74
N GLY A 4 7.27 10.62 -11.94
CA GLY A 4 8.60 11.15 -11.59
C GLY A 4 9.70 10.61 -12.52
N GLU A 5 10.96 10.90 -12.20
CA GLU A 5 12.11 10.35 -12.92
C GLU A 5 12.29 8.87 -12.59
N TYR A 6 12.56 8.08 -13.63
CA TYR A 6 12.84 6.65 -13.55
C TYR A 6 13.84 6.27 -14.65
N ARG A 7 14.45 5.10 -14.51
CA ARG A 7 15.41 4.53 -15.47
C ARG A 7 14.80 3.37 -16.25
N GLU A 8 14.10 2.48 -15.57
CA GLU A 8 13.53 1.26 -16.17
C GLU A 8 12.12 0.99 -15.63
N LEU A 9 11.28 0.38 -16.47
CA LEU A 9 9.91 -0.02 -16.15
C LEU A 9 9.70 -1.47 -16.55
N TYR A 10 9.17 -2.25 -15.62
CA TYR A 10 8.87 -3.66 -15.88
C TYR A 10 7.49 -4.06 -15.39
N HIS A 11 7.02 -5.13 -16.00
CA HIS A 11 5.98 -6.01 -15.54
C HIS A 11 6.60 -7.33 -15.11
N ALA A 12 6.46 -7.66 -13.83
CA ALA A 12 7.23 -8.76 -13.26
C ALA A 12 6.42 -9.64 -12.31
N TYR A 13 6.83 -10.89 -12.21
CA TYR A 13 6.29 -11.85 -11.24
C TYR A 13 7.38 -12.81 -10.75
N ALA A 14 7.16 -13.38 -9.56
CA ALA A 14 8.04 -14.40 -9.00
C ALA A 14 7.90 -15.70 -9.80
N THR A 15 9.00 -16.36 -10.14
CA THR A 15 8.98 -17.66 -10.86
C THR A 15 8.47 -18.80 -9.99
N ASP A 16 8.78 -18.77 -8.69
CA ASP A 16 8.23 -19.69 -7.67
C ASP A 16 6.72 -19.43 -7.46
N GLU A 17 5.89 -20.43 -7.75
CA GLU A 17 4.44 -20.33 -7.61
C GLU A 17 3.99 -20.16 -6.15
N SER A 18 4.71 -20.76 -5.21
CA SER A 18 4.38 -20.64 -3.78
C SER A 18 4.46 -19.19 -3.32
N ASN A 19 5.39 -18.41 -3.89
CA ASN A 19 5.51 -16.97 -3.65
C ASN A 19 4.33 -16.19 -4.22
N ARG A 20 3.72 -16.65 -5.32
CA ARG A 20 2.63 -15.95 -6.02
C ARG A 20 1.26 -16.17 -5.37
N VAL A 21 0.99 -17.38 -4.87
CA VAL A 21 -0.34 -17.77 -4.35
C VAL A 21 -0.83 -16.83 -3.23
N ASN A 22 0.08 -16.39 -2.37
CA ASN A 22 -0.23 -15.51 -1.23
C ASN A 22 0.12 -14.03 -1.48
N ALA A 23 0.68 -13.69 -2.66
CA ALA A 23 1.04 -12.33 -2.98
C ALA A 23 -0.18 -11.45 -3.23
N ALA A 24 -0.05 -10.16 -2.89
CA ALA A 24 -1.05 -9.17 -3.27
C ALA A 24 -1.06 -8.90 -4.77
N SER A 25 0.09 -9.08 -5.45
CA SER A 25 0.29 -8.91 -6.90
C SER A 25 1.04 -10.10 -7.50
N GLY A 26 2.07 -9.89 -8.33
CA GLY A 26 2.87 -10.96 -8.93
C GLY A 26 3.96 -11.56 -8.04
N GLY A 27 4.08 -11.14 -6.78
CA GLY A 27 5.09 -11.67 -5.85
C GLY A 27 6.53 -11.19 -6.08
N ALA A 28 6.75 -10.35 -7.11
CA ALA A 28 8.08 -9.86 -7.49
C ALA A 28 8.87 -9.20 -6.34
N GLY A 29 8.21 -8.44 -5.46
CA GLY A 29 8.88 -7.82 -4.31
C GLY A 29 9.42 -8.84 -3.30
N SER A 30 8.65 -9.89 -3.00
CA SER A 30 9.13 -10.98 -2.13
C SER A 30 10.24 -11.77 -2.80
N ALA A 31 10.09 -12.10 -4.09
CA ALA A 31 11.13 -12.81 -4.85
C ALA A 31 12.44 -12.02 -4.91
N LEU A 32 12.38 -10.70 -5.09
CA LEU A 32 13.54 -9.83 -5.01
C LEU A 32 14.25 -9.96 -3.66
N LEU A 33 13.52 -9.76 -2.56
CA LEU A 33 14.11 -9.83 -1.21
C LEU A 33 14.70 -11.22 -0.90
N ILE A 34 14.00 -12.29 -1.26
CA ILE A 34 14.46 -13.67 -1.08
C ILE A 34 15.75 -13.89 -1.87
N SER A 35 15.76 -13.53 -3.15
CA SER A 35 16.94 -13.67 -4.00
C SER A 35 18.14 -12.86 -3.50
N LEU A 36 17.91 -11.68 -2.92
CA LEU A 36 18.99 -10.85 -2.38
C LEU A 36 19.53 -11.40 -1.05
N LEU A 37 18.70 -12.04 -0.21
CA LEU A 37 19.18 -12.77 0.97
C LEU A 37 20.00 -14.00 0.56
N GLU A 38 19.50 -14.80 -0.38
CA GLU A 38 20.15 -16.03 -0.84
C GLU A 38 21.49 -15.78 -1.55
N GLN A 39 21.70 -14.56 -2.08
CA GLN A 39 22.94 -14.11 -2.72
C GLN A 39 23.85 -13.31 -1.78
N ASP A 40 23.51 -13.22 -0.49
CA ASP A 40 24.23 -12.39 0.49
C ASP A 40 24.40 -10.93 0.04
N GLU A 41 23.45 -10.36 -0.71
CA GLU A 41 23.42 -8.93 -1.09
C GLU A 41 22.85 -8.06 0.03
N ILE A 42 21.95 -8.63 0.81
CA ILE A 42 21.39 -8.08 2.05
C ILE A 42 21.47 -9.14 3.14
N ASP A 43 21.54 -8.70 4.39
CA ASP A 43 21.54 -9.56 5.57
C ASP A 43 20.15 -9.60 6.25
N GLY A 44 19.28 -8.65 5.90
CA GLY A 44 17.90 -8.60 6.36
C GLY A 44 17.00 -7.70 5.52
N ALA A 45 15.69 -7.88 5.64
CA ALA A 45 14.69 -7.03 5.01
C ALA A 45 13.71 -6.48 6.04
N LEU A 46 13.63 -5.16 6.18
CA LEU A 46 12.56 -4.54 6.97
C LEU A 46 11.23 -4.70 6.22
N VAL A 47 10.33 -5.46 6.82
CA VAL A 47 9.01 -5.82 6.29
C VAL A 47 7.90 -5.48 7.29
N CYS A 48 6.65 -5.48 6.83
CA CYS A 48 5.48 -5.19 7.66
C CYS A 48 4.57 -6.43 7.76
N ASN A 49 4.32 -6.87 8.99
CA ASN A 49 3.55 -8.06 9.33
C ASN A 49 2.16 -7.69 9.82
N THR A 50 1.19 -8.54 9.54
CA THR A 50 -0.12 -8.48 10.18
C THR A 50 -0.08 -9.26 11.49
N VAL A 51 -0.43 -8.62 12.59
CA VAL A 51 -0.43 -9.21 13.93
C VAL A 51 -1.84 -9.14 14.51
N ILE A 52 -2.26 -10.18 15.23
CA ILE A 52 -3.51 -10.17 15.99
C ILE A 52 -3.21 -9.85 17.45
N GLU A 53 -3.60 -8.67 17.91
CA GLU A 53 -3.38 -8.20 19.27
C GLU A 53 -4.73 -7.95 19.95
N LYS A 54 -5.00 -8.66 21.05
CA LYS A 54 -6.28 -8.53 21.79
C LYS A 54 -7.49 -8.65 20.84
N ALA A 55 -7.44 -9.65 19.95
CA ALA A 55 -8.43 -9.91 18.90
C ALA A 55 -8.60 -8.78 17.85
N LYS A 56 -7.64 -7.87 17.74
CA LYS A 56 -7.63 -6.78 16.75
C LYS A 56 -6.49 -6.94 15.76
N ILE A 57 -6.72 -6.49 14.53
CA ILE A 57 -5.72 -6.56 13.45
C ILE A 57 -4.82 -5.34 13.54
N ARG A 58 -3.52 -5.57 13.74
CA ARG A 58 -2.46 -4.55 13.77
C ARG A 58 -1.39 -4.86 12.75
N ALA A 59 -0.53 -3.88 12.51
CA ALA A 59 0.58 -4.01 11.57
C ALA A 59 1.87 -3.53 12.23
N HIS A 60 2.88 -4.40 12.27
CA HIS A 60 4.16 -4.13 12.91
C HIS A 60 5.32 -4.40 11.97
N PHE A 61 6.39 -3.62 12.13
CA PHE A 61 7.61 -3.84 11.38
C PHE A 61 8.50 -4.87 12.07
N SER A 62 9.19 -5.67 11.28
CA SER A 62 10.29 -6.54 11.74
C SER A 62 11.37 -6.60 10.65
N ILE A 63 12.55 -7.08 11.01
CA ILE A 63 13.59 -7.42 10.03
C ILE A 63 13.52 -8.93 9.80
N ALA A 64 13.15 -9.32 8.58
CA ALA A 64 13.15 -10.69 8.14
C ALA A 64 14.56 -11.07 7.66
N THR A 65 15.09 -12.18 8.16
CA THR A 65 16.42 -12.73 7.80
C THR A 65 16.32 -14.10 7.12
N SER A 66 15.10 -14.56 6.84
CA SER A 66 14.86 -15.82 6.12
C SER A 66 13.77 -15.70 5.05
N LYS A 67 13.79 -16.65 4.09
CA LYS A 67 12.72 -16.79 3.08
C LYS A 67 11.34 -16.86 3.72
N GLN A 68 11.18 -17.67 4.78
CA GLN A 68 9.89 -17.87 5.41
C GLN A 68 9.36 -16.58 6.04
N GLU A 69 10.21 -15.81 6.74
CA GLU A 69 9.79 -14.54 7.35
C GLU A 69 9.37 -13.49 6.29
N ILE A 70 10.02 -13.47 5.12
CA ILE A 70 9.57 -12.64 3.99
C ILE A 70 8.20 -13.09 3.48
N LEU A 71 7.98 -14.41 3.39
CA LEU A 71 6.70 -14.97 2.94
C LEU A 71 5.56 -14.72 3.94
N ASP A 72 5.85 -14.76 5.22
CA ASP A 72 4.88 -14.45 6.28
C ASP A 72 4.46 -12.97 6.23
N ALA A 73 5.38 -12.08 5.86
CA ALA A 73 5.12 -10.67 5.65
C ALA A 73 4.41 -10.35 4.31
N GLN A 74 4.04 -11.33 3.50
CA GLN A 74 3.38 -11.09 2.21
C GLN A 74 1.99 -10.46 2.32
N GLY A 75 1.59 -9.81 1.22
CA GLY A 75 0.29 -9.18 1.07
C GLY A 75 0.25 -7.75 1.61
N SER A 76 -0.69 -6.96 1.10
CA SER A 76 -0.87 -5.56 1.50
C SER A 76 -1.51 -5.46 2.89
N LYS A 77 -1.04 -4.51 3.69
CA LYS A 77 -1.62 -4.14 4.99
C LYS A 77 -2.27 -2.77 4.84
N TYR A 78 -3.60 -2.71 4.87
CA TYR A 78 -4.35 -1.47 4.66
C TYR A 78 -4.77 -0.82 5.99
N VAL A 79 -3.83 -0.76 6.94
CA VAL A 79 -4.01 -0.22 8.28
C VAL A 79 -2.83 0.70 8.60
N GLU A 80 -3.07 1.71 9.42
CA GLU A 80 -2.06 2.66 9.86
C GLU A 80 -0.87 1.97 10.54
N THR A 81 0.30 2.57 10.38
CA THR A 81 1.58 2.13 10.94
C THR A 81 2.36 3.34 11.44
N ALA A 82 3.18 3.14 12.46
CA ALA A 82 4.07 4.17 13.00
C ALA A 82 5.51 3.97 12.52
N PHE A 83 5.73 4.02 11.19
CA PHE A 83 7.01 3.67 10.55
C PHE A 83 8.23 4.24 11.28
N MET A 84 8.33 5.56 11.50
CA MET A 84 9.52 6.13 12.13
C MET A 84 9.73 5.70 13.58
N LYS A 85 8.65 5.39 14.31
CA LYS A 85 8.71 4.95 15.71
C LYS A 85 9.12 3.49 15.82
N GLU A 86 8.72 2.66 14.87
CA GLU A 86 8.91 1.21 14.91
C GLU A 86 10.10 0.75 14.05
N ALA A 87 10.20 1.21 12.80
CA ALA A 87 11.22 0.77 11.85
C ALA A 87 12.61 1.35 12.12
N LEU A 88 12.69 2.63 12.52
CA LEU A 88 13.99 3.29 12.69
C LEU A 88 14.85 2.65 13.80
N PRO A 89 14.30 2.33 14.99
CA PRO A 89 15.06 1.60 16.00
C PRO A 89 15.51 0.22 15.53
N LEU A 90 14.67 -0.51 14.80
CA LEU A 90 15.02 -1.83 14.24
C LEU A 90 16.22 -1.72 13.29
N ILE A 91 16.20 -0.76 12.37
CA ILE A 91 17.31 -0.54 11.42
C ILE A 91 18.60 -0.19 12.17
N ARG A 92 18.53 0.68 13.20
CA ARG A 92 19.71 1.06 13.99
C ARG A 92 20.29 -0.12 14.77
N GLN A 93 19.45 -0.95 15.37
CA GLN A 93 19.90 -2.09 16.17
C GLN A 93 20.39 -3.27 15.33
N PHE A 94 20.02 -3.32 14.05
CA PHE A 94 20.44 -4.39 13.16
C PHE A 94 21.90 -4.27 12.75
N HIS A 95 22.62 -5.39 12.79
CA HIS A 95 23.99 -5.52 12.34
C HIS A 95 24.01 -6.17 10.96
N GLY A 96 24.02 -5.35 9.91
CA GLY A 96 24.05 -5.83 8.54
C GLY A 96 23.40 -4.87 7.55
N ARG A 97 23.43 -5.25 6.28
CA ARG A 97 22.83 -4.57 5.15
C ARG A 97 21.34 -4.88 5.12
N VAL A 98 20.51 -3.84 5.14
CA VAL A 98 19.05 -3.98 5.17
C VAL A 98 18.41 -3.45 3.89
N ALA A 99 17.53 -4.25 3.30
CA ALA A 99 16.54 -3.74 2.36
C ALA A 99 15.32 -3.22 3.14
N VAL A 100 14.81 -2.04 2.80
CA VAL A 100 13.69 -1.42 3.52
C VAL A 100 12.47 -1.34 2.61
N VAL A 101 11.38 -2.01 2.99
CA VAL A 101 10.08 -1.90 2.33
C VAL A 101 9.20 -0.93 3.11
N GLY A 102 8.68 0.09 2.42
CA GLY A 102 7.79 1.07 3.03
C GLY A 102 6.81 1.69 2.04
N LEU A 103 5.93 2.57 2.53
CA LEU A 103 5.11 3.42 1.68
C LEU A 103 5.91 4.64 1.19
N PRO A 104 5.43 5.41 0.19
CA PRO A 104 6.17 6.56 -0.33
C PRO A 104 6.55 7.58 0.74
N CYS A 105 5.64 7.86 1.68
CA CYS A 105 5.91 8.75 2.81
C CYS A 105 6.94 8.18 3.80
N ASP A 106 7.00 6.86 3.95
CA ASP A 106 7.94 6.18 4.84
C ASP A 106 9.35 6.28 4.26
N ILE A 107 9.50 5.94 2.97
CA ILE A 107 10.77 6.03 2.24
C ILE A 107 11.27 7.47 2.15
N THR A 108 10.37 8.43 1.95
CA THR A 108 10.74 9.86 1.99
C THR A 108 11.31 10.26 3.34
N ASN A 109 10.71 9.83 4.45
CA ASN A 109 11.23 10.14 5.78
C ASN A 109 12.53 9.39 6.08
N LEU A 110 12.64 8.11 5.71
CA LEU A 110 13.87 7.34 5.84
C LEU A 110 15.03 7.99 5.10
N THR A 111 14.80 8.48 3.88
CA THR A 111 15.83 9.16 3.07
C THR A 111 16.37 10.41 3.77
N ARG A 112 15.51 11.16 4.47
CA ARG A 112 15.95 12.31 5.28
C ARG A 112 16.81 11.90 6.48
N TRP A 113 16.58 10.71 7.03
CA TRP A 113 17.41 10.16 8.11
C TRP A 113 18.73 9.61 7.60
N ILE A 114 18.73 8.88 6.48
CA ILE A 114 19.95 8.42 5.80
C ILE A 114 20.90 9.59 5.54
N ALA A 115 20.38 10.73 5.07
CA ALA A 115 21.18 11.92 4.79
C ALA A 115 21.84 12.57 6.03
N LYS A 116 21.47 12.18 7.25
CA LYS A 116 21.92 12.79 8.51
C LYS A 116 22.51 11.80 9.51
N ASP A 117 22.37 10.50 9.28
CA ASP A 117 22.74 9.43 10.20
C ASP A 117 23.58 8.39 9.45
N ASN A 118 24.90 8.47 9.61
CA ASN A 118 25.87 7.62 8.91
C ASN A 118 25.67 6.13 9.25
N ASP A 119 25.23 5.80 10.46
CA ASP A 119 25.00 4.40 10.85
C ASP A 119 23.84 3.81 10.03
N ILE A 120 22.75 4.55 9.90
CA ILE A 120 21.62 4.15 9.04
C ILE A 120 22.05 4.13 7.58
N SER A 121 22.78 5.15 7.11
CA SER A 121 23.23 5.24 5.72
C SER A 121 24.10 4.06 5.30
N ASN A 122 24.97 3.59 6.18
CA ASN A 122 25.85 2.45 5.91
C ASN A 122 25.10 1.11 5.89
N LYS A 123 23.93 1.03 6.54
CA LYS A 123 23.12 -0.19 6.63
C LYS A 123 22.10 -0.31 5.50
N VAL A 124 21.43 0.78 5.09
CA VAL A 124 20.34 0.70 4.11
C VAL A 124 20.90 0.46 2.70
N LYS A 125 20.78 -0.78 2.22
CA LYS A 125 21.28 -1.23 0.92
C LYS A 125 20.26 -1.07 -0.21
N LEU A 126 18.97 -1.09 0.09
CA LEU A 126 17.91 -0.96 -0.91
C LEU A 126 16.66 -0.33 -0.29
N LYS A 127 16.04 0.64 -0.96
CA LYS A 127 14.77 1.27 -0.58
C LYS A 127 13.68 0.85 -1.57
N ILE A 128 12.67 0.14 -1.08
CA ILE A 128 11.51 -0.29 -1.87
C ILE A 128 10.28 0.48 -1.41
N ALA A 129 9.66 1.24 -2.31
CA ALA A 129 8.35 1.86 -2.06
C ALA A 129 7.21 1.02 -2.65
N LEU A 130 6.17 0.79 -1.88
CA LEU A 130 4.91 0.24 -2.40
C LEU A 130 4.01 1.39 -2.86
N VAL A 131 3.54 1.36 -4.11
CA VAL A 131 2.57 2.34 -4.64
C VAL A 131 1.36 2.40 -3.71
N CYS A 132 1.00 3.61 -3.25
CA CYS A 132 0.07 3.78 -2.14
C CYS A 132 -1.11 4.68 -2.51
N GLY A 133 -2.32 4.30 -2.11
CA GLY A 133 -3.51 5.14 -2.22
C GLY A 133 -3.75 6.04 -1.02
N HIS A 134 -3.85 5.42 0.15
CA HIS A 134 -3.82 6.04 1.48
C HIS A 134 -3.79 4.92 2.53
N ASN A 135 -3.42 5.26 3.76
CA ASN A 135 -3.62 4.37 4.91
C ASN A 135 -4.99 4.59 5.53
N SER A 136 -5.51 3.54 6.16
CA SER A 136 -6.75 3.59 6.95
C SER A 136 -6.40 3.51 8.42
N ARG A 137 -7.06 4.30 9.25
CA ARG A 137 -6.99 4.19 10.71
C ARG A 137 -7.50 2.82 11.18
N THR A 138 -7.02 2.38 12.33
CA THR A 138 -7.35 1.05 12.89
C THR A 138 -8.85 0.83 13.08
N GLU A 139 -9.65 1.86 13.31
CA GLU A 139 -11.08 1.74 13.55
C GLU A 139 -11.83 1.11 12.36
N LEU A 140 -11.40 1.34 11.11
CA LEU A 140 -12.03 0.70 9.95
C LEU A 140 -11.90 -0.82 10.00
N ILE A 141 -10.69 -1.32 10.26
CA ILE A 141 -10.45 -2.76 10.31
C ILE A 141 -10.98 -3.38 11.60
N ASP A 142 -11.06 -2.62 12.70
CA ASP A 142 -11.71 -3.05 13.94
C ASP A 142 -13.22 -3.30 13.71
N GLU A 143 -13.92 -2.41 13.00
CA GLU A 143 -15.36 -2.59 12.68
C GLU A 143 -15.60 -3.77 11.72
N ILE A 144 -14.76 -3.92 10.70
CA ILE A 144 -14.84 -5.05 9.76
C ILE A 144 -14.55 -6.38 10.47
N SER A 145 -13.49 -6.44 11.27
CA SER A 145 -13.11 -7.67 11.97
C SER A 145 -14.12 -8.05 13.05
N GLN A 146 -14.74 -7.08 13.72
CA GLN A 146 -15.83 -7.34 14.66
C GLN A 146 -17.04 -8.01 13.98
N GLN A 147 -17.43 -7.55 12.79
CA GLN A 147 -18.52 -8.19 12.03
C GLN A 147 -18.18 -9.64 11.67
N LEU A 148 -16.93 -9.89 11.25
CA LEU A 148 -16.48 -11.24 10.90
C LEU A 148 -16.39 -12.16 12.13
N MET A 149 -15.92 -11.66 13.28
CA MET A 149 -15.90 -12.42 14.55
C MET A 149 -17.31 -12.76 15.04
N LYS A 150 -18.30 -11.87 14.85
CA LYS A 150 -19.71 -12.16 15.13
C LYS A 150 -20.26 -13.26 14.22
N GLU A 151 -19.93 -13.20 12.92
CA GLU A 151 -20.33 -14.23 11.94
C GLU A 151 -19.71 -15.60 12.27
N ALA A 152 -18.44 -15.63 12.71
CA ALA A 152 -17.74 -16.87 13.06
C ALA A 152 -18.02 -17.37 14.49
N ALA A 153 -18.66 -16.57 15.33
CA ALA A 153 -18.82 -16.79 16.77
C ALA A 153 -17.49 -17.17 17.49
N SER A 154 -16.37 -16.56 17.08
CA SER A 154 -15.03 -16.90 17.59
C SER A 154 -14.04 -15.74 17.42
N PRO A 155 -13.01 -15.62 18.27
CA PRO A 155 -11.94 -14.67 18.08
C PRO A 155 -11.10 -14.97 16.84
N LEU A 156 -10.56 -13.90 16.26
CA LEU A 156 -9.69 -13.97 15.09
C LEU A 156 -8.33 -14.61 15.45
N ARG A 157 -7.86 -15.51 14.59
CA ARG A 157 -6.53 -16.13 14.64
C ARG A 157 -5.56 -15.47 13.68
N SER A 158 -6.00 -15.25 12.44
CA SER A 158 -5.18 -14.67 11.37
C SER A 158 -6.04 -13.86 10.40
N TYR A 159 -5.42 -12.94 9.67
CA TYR A 159 -6.12 -12.13 8.68
C TYR A 159 -5.24 -11.75 7.51
N ARG A 160 -5.78 -11.88 6.30
CA ARG A 160 -5.19 -11.35 5.07
C ARG A 160 -6.20 -10.41 4.41
N PHE A 161 -5.80 -9.15 4.24
CA PHE A 161 -6.64 -8.14 3.59
C PHE A 161 -7.01 -8.53 2.16
N ARG A 162 -6.08 -9.16 1.45
CA ARG A 162 -6.25 -9.48 0.04
C ARG A 162 -5.34 -10.63 -0.39
N LYS A 163 -5.94 -11.64 -0.99
CA LYS A 163 -5.30 -12.83 -1.58
C LYS A 163 -5.98 -13.23 -2.88
N GLY A 164 -5.20 -13.78 -3.81
CA GLY A 164 -5.69 -14.33 -5.07
C GLY A 164 -5.70 -13.34 -6.24
N HIS A 165 -6.21 -13.81 -7.37
CA HIS A 165 -6.10 -13.14 -8.67
C HIS A 165 -6.88 -11.80 -8.75
N TRP A 166 -6.34 -10.87 -9.54
CA TRP A 166 -6.89 -9.54 -9.78
C TRP A 166 -7.17 -8.75 -8.49
N ARG A 167 -8.45 -8.58 -8.11
CA ARG A 167 -8.88 -7.88 -6.88
C ARG A 167 -8.86 -8.76 -5.64
N GLY A 168 -8.83 -10.07 -5.80
CA GLY A 168 -8.73 -11.02 -4.70
C GLY A 168 -9.89 -11.00 -3.70
N LYS A 169 -9.70 -11.77 -2.64
CA LYS A 169 -10.61 -11.92 -1.49
C LYS A 169 -9.84 -11.58 -0.22
N LEU A 170 -10.55 -11.06 0.78
CA LEU A 170 -10.05 -11.08 2.14
C LEU A 170 -10.26 -12.48 2.73
N GLU A 171 -9.40 -12.87 3.65
CA GLU A 171 -9.42 -14.17 4.34
C GLU A 171 -9.21 -13.93 5.83
N ALA A 172 -10.12 -14.45 6.65
CA ALA A 172 -10.07 -14.37 8.11
C ALA A 172 -10.20 -15.79 8.68
N GLU A 173 -9.23 -16.20 9.48
CA GLU A 173 -9.23 -17.50 10.15
C GLU A 173 -9.47 -17.28 11.65
N PHE A 174 -10.22 -18.18 12.27
CA PHE A 174 -10.68 -18.05 13.65
C PHE A 174 -10.14 -19.19 14.53
N LEU A 175 -10.14 -18.98 15.85
CA LEU A 175 -9.61 -19.97 16.80
C LEU A 175 -10.43 -21.27 16.83
N ASN A 176 -11.71 -21.22 16.47
CA ASN A 176 -12.56 -22.40 16.32
C ASN A 176 -12.31 -23.19 15.00
N GLY A 177 -11.30 -22.82 14.21
CA GLY A 177 -10.98 -23.46 12.92
C GLY A 177 -11.82 -22.95 11.73
N THR A 178 -12.80 -22.08 11.96
CA THR A 178 -13.60 -21.47 10.87
C THR A 178 -12.70 -20.58 10.01
N THR A 179 -12.96 -20.55 8.71
CA THR A 179 -12.35 -19.59 7.77
C THR A 179 -13.45 -18.86 7.01
N ILE A 180 -13.48 -17.53 7.11
CA ILE A 180 -14.39 -16.68 6.35
C ILE A 180 -13.63 -16.00 5.22
N ARG A 181 -14.17 -16.11 4.00
CA ARG A 181 -13.67 -15.43 2.81
C ARG A 181 -14.74 -14.50 2.26
N LYS A 182 -14.41 -13.22 2.06
CA LYS A 182 -15.29 -12.24 1.40
C LYS A 182 -14.55 -11.59 0.24
N PRO A 183 -15.25 -11.07 -0.80
CA PRO A 183 -14.61 -10.25 -1.81
C PRO A 183 -13.84 -9.09 -1.16
N PHE A 184 -12.68 -8.68 -1.69
CA PHE A 184 -11.90 -7.57 -1.12
C PHE A 184 -12.73 -6.27 -0.96
N SER A 185 -13.73 -6.07 -1.82
CA SER A 185 -14.71 -4.97 -1.71
C SER A 185 -15.53 -4.96 -0.42
N TYR A 186 -15.53 -6.03 0.37
CA TYR A 186 -16.15 -6.04 1.70
C TYR A 186 -15.53 -4.96 2.59
N PHE A 187 -14.19 -4.88 2.58
CA PHE A 187 -13.36 -3.86 3.22
C PHE A 187 -13.18 -2.63 2.32
N SER A 188 -12.71 -2.82 1.08
CA SER A 188 -12.24 -1.71 0.24
C SER A 188 -13.35 -0.80 -0.27
N LEU A 189 -14.63 -1.13 -0.08
CA LEU A 189 -15.74 -0.19 -0.32
C LEU A 189 -15.61 1.05 0.56
N TYR A 190 -15.36 0.86 1.86
CA TYR A 190 -15.22 1.96 2.82
C TYR A 190 -13.89 2.70 2.60
N GLN A 191 -12.81 1.93 2.39
CA GLN A 191 -11.49 2.48 2.10
C GLN A 191 -11.52 3.36 0.84
N ASN A 192 -12.06 2.89 -0.28
CA ASN A 192 -12.11 3.69 -1.51
C ASN A 192 -13.04 4.91 -1.40
N LEU A 193 -13.91 4.97 -0.39
CA LEU A 193 -14.67 6.17 -0.04
C LEU A 193 -13.91 7.08 0.94
N TYR A 194 -12.70 6.74 1.35
CA TYR A 194 -11.86 7.49 2.29
C TYR A 194 -12.46 7.62 3.70
N PHE A 195 -13.42 6.76 4.04
CA PHE A 195 -13.81 6.62 5.45
C PHE A 195 -12.61 6.09 6.25
N TYR A 196 -12.39 6.70 7.41
CA TYR A 196 -11.27 6.39 8.30
C TYR A 196 -9.90 6.52 7.63
N SER A 197 -9.76 7.38 6.61
CA SER A 197 -8.43 7.66 6.05
C SER A 197 -7.56 8.38 7.09
N GLU A 198 -6.26 8.08 7.06
CA GLU A 198 -5.25 8.69 7.93
C GLU A 198 -5.02 10.16 7.56
N LYS A 199 -4.98 11.07 8.55
CA LYS A 199 -4.84 12.52 8.31
C LYS A 199 -3.59 12.89 7.53
N LYS A 200 -2.48 12.17 7.75
CA LYS A 200 -1.22 12.37 7.01
C LYS A 200 -1.38 12.20 5.49
N CYS A 201 -2.38 11.43 5.04
CA CYS A 201 -2.63 11.22 3.61
C CYS A 201 -3.18 12.47 2.91
N LEU A 202 -3.77 13.41 3.66
CA LEU A 202 -4.30 14.67 3.12
C LEU A 202 -3.22 15.62 2.58
N VAL A 203 -1.99 15.49 3.07
CA VAL A 203 -0.85 16.31 2.64
C VAL A 203 0.09 15.56 1.69
N CYS A 204 -0.19 14.26 1.45
CA CYS A 204 0.65 13.42 0.61
C CYS A 204 0.55 13.84 -0.85
N HIS A 205 1.71 13.94 -1.49
CA HIS A 205 1.90 14.26 -2.91
C HIS A 205 2.88 13.31 -3.59
N ASP A 206 3.04 12.11 -3.03
CA ASP A 206 3.86 11.04 -3.60
C ASP A 206 3.05 9.73 -3.62
N HIS A 207 2.61 9.36 -4.82
CA HIS A 207 1.91 8.10 -5.08
C HIS A 207 2.86 6.96 -5.45
N PHE A 208 3.96 7.30 -6.15
CA PHE A 208 4.82 6.34 -6.83
C PHE A 208 6.16 6.09 -6.13
N GLY A 209 6.43 6.70 -4.97
CA GLY A 209 7.66 6.47 -4.20
C GLY A 209 8.89 7.05 -4.85
N TYR A 210 8.92 8.37 -5.08
CA TYR A 210 10.01 9.04 -5.83
C TYR A 210 11.39 8.91 -5.19
N GLN A 211 11.44 8.71 -3.87
CA GLN A 211 12.68 8.59 -3.11
C GLN A 211 13.18 7.13 -2.96
N ALA A 212 12.50 6.17 -3.60
CA ALA A 212 12.89 4.77 -3.57
C ALA A 212 13.92 4.43 -4.65
N ASP A 213 14.65 3.33 -4.46
CA ASP A 213 15.46 2.73 -5.53
C ASP A 213 14.55 1.97 -6.51
N ILE A 214 13.56 1.27 -5.96
CA ILE A 214 12.54 0.52 -6.70
C ILE A 214 11.17 0.83 -6.12
N SER A 215 10.18 1.06 -6.98
CA SER A 215 8.78 1.19 -6.59
C SER A 215 7.96 0.05 -7.18
N LEU A 216 7.10 -0.55 -6.36
CA LEU A 216 6.32 -1.74 -6.71
C LEU A 216 4.82 -1.48 -6.54
N GLY A 217 4.01 -1.89 -7.50
CA GLY A 217 2.56 -1.67 -7.44
C GLY A 217 1.75 -2.68 -8.24
N ASP A 218 0.45 -2.69 -8.01
CA ASP A 218 -0.49 -3.34 -8.92
C ASP A 218 -0.57 -2.53 -10.22
N VAL A 219 -0.53 -3.21 -11.36
CA VAL A 219 -0.88 -2.59 -12.64
C VAL A 219 -2.27 -3.04 -13.02
N TRP A 220 -3.22 -2.15 -12.75
CA TRP A 220 -4.65 -2.39 -12.90
C TRP A 220 -5.16 -2.15 -14.33
N ALA A 221 -4.27 -2.17 -15.34
CA ALA A 221 -4.68 -2.03 -16.73
C ALA A 221 -5.58 -3.20 -17.13
N TYR A 222 -6.72 -2.89 -17.72
CA TYR A 222 -7.79 -3.86 -17.98
C TYR A 222 -7.35 -5.03 -18.86
N ARG A 223 -6.38 -4.79 -19.77
CA ARG A 223 -5.80 -5.82 -20.64
C ARG A 223 -5.17 -6.99 -19.88
N PHE A 224 -4.64 -6.76 -18.68
CA PHE A 224 -4.03 -7.80 -17.84
C PHE A 224 -5.03 -8.56 -16.97
N LYS A 225 -6.33 -8.22 -17.02
CA LYS A 225 -7.34 -8.85 -16.19
C LYS A 225 -7.52 -10.34 -16.48
N GLN A 226 -7.21 -10.77 -17.69
CA GLN A 226 -7.33 -12.16 -18.12
C GLN A 226 -6.00 -12.92 -18.08
N ASP A 227 -4.88 -12.24 -17.81
CA ASP A 227 -3.58 -12.89 -17.68
C ASP A 227 -3.65 -13.95 -16.56
N PRO A 228 -3.20 -15.19 -16.78
CA PRO A 228 -3.26 -16.23 -15.76
C PRO A 228 -2.37 -15.90 -14.56
N ILE A 229 -1.25 -15.24 -14.82
CA ILE A 229 -0.31 -14.78 -13.80
C ILE A 229 -0.48 -13.29 -13.62
N LYS A 230 -0.78 -12.90 -12.38
CA LYS A 230 -0.83 -11.50 -12.01
C LYS A 230 0.58 -10.90 -12.02
N LYS A 231 0.74 -9.71 -12.59
CA LYS A 231 2.02 -9.01 -12.70
C LYS A 231 2.09 -7.81 -11.73
N THR A 232 3.28 -7.59 -11.18
CA THR A 232 3.66 -6.39 -10.41
C THR A 232 4.26 -5.38 -11.37
N GLY A 233 3.80 -4.13 -11.31
CA GLY A 233 4.48 -3.01 -11.95
C GLY A 233 5.70 -2.61 -11.14
N VAL A 234 6.81 -2.42 -11.83
CA VAL A 234 8.13 -2.14 -11.25
C VAL A 234 8.66 -0.87 -11.87
N ILE A 235 9.05 0.08 -11.04
CA ILE A 235 9.63 1.37 -11.43
C ILE A 235 11.00 1.45 -10.78
N ILE A 236 12.06 1.37 -11.57
CA ILE A 236 13.43 1.44 -11.06
C ILE A 236 13.99 2.84 -11.28
N ARG A 237 14.53 3.45 -10.23
CA ARG A 237 14.92 4.87 -10.21
C ARG A 237 16.42 5.09 -10.08
N THR A 238 17.12 4.20 -9.39
CA THR A 238 18.56 4.34 -9.11
C THR A 238 19.38 3.24 -9.78
N GLN A 239 20.68 3.49 -9.97
CA GLN A 239 21.59 2.48 -10.50
C GLN A 239 21.66 1.26 -9.59
N GLN A 240 21.72 1.48 -8.27
CA GLN A 240 21.66 0.42 -7.27
C GLN A 240 20.39 -0.43 -7.41
N GLY A 241 19.24 0.20 -7.68
CA GLY A 241 18.00 -0.52 -7.98
C GLY A 241 18.10 -1.40 -9.22
N ILE A 242 18.73 -0.91 -10.30
CA ILE A 242 18.97 -1.68 -11.54
C ILE A 242 19.86 -2.89 -11.25
N ASP A 243 20.97 -2.67 -10.55
CA ASP A 243 21.97 -3.72 -10.31
C ASP A 243 21.37 -4.88 -9.50
N LEU A 244 20.67 -4.55 -8.41
CA LEU A 244 20.03 -5.54 -7.52
C LEU A 244 18.84 -6.23 -8.19
N TRP A 245 18.03 -5.49 -8.96
CA TRP A 245 16.94 -6.07 -9.74
C TRP A 245 17.46 -7.05 -10.79
N ASN A 246 18.48 -6.67 -11.54
CA ASN A 246 19.07 -7.51 -12.56
C ASN A 246 19.77 -8.73 -11.97
N SER A 247 20.31 -8.66 -10.75
CA SER A 247 20.83 -9.84 -10.05
C SER A 247 19.72 -10.86 -9.77
N ALA A 248 18.56 -10.40 -9.27
CA ALA A 248 17.41 -11.26 -9.02
C ALA A 248 16.72 -11.78 -10.30
N ASN A 249 16.80 -11.02 -11.40
CA ASN A 249 16.32 -11.49 -12.70
C ASN A 249 17.25 -12.57 -13.28
N ARG A 250 18.57 -12.36 -13.22
CA ARG A 250 19.59 -13.32 -13.70
C ARG A 250 19.62 -14.63 -12.92
N SER A 251 19.29 -14.60 -11.62
CA SER A 251 19.15 -15.82 -10.82
C SER A 251 17.92 -16.65 -11.18
N GLY A 252 17.01 -16.12 -12.00
CA GLY A 252 15.75 -16.76 -12.35
C GLY A 252 14.68 -16.67 -11.26
N ALA A 253 14.87 -15.85 -10.22
CA ALA A 253 13.86 -15.65 -9.16
C ALA A 253 12.65 -14.83 -9.65
N ILE A 254 12.85 -13.99 -10.67
CA ILE A 254 11.86 -13.08 -11.23
C ILE A 254 11.80 -13.26 -12.74
N THR A 255 10.59 -13.22 -13.32
CA THR A 255 10.39 -12.96 -14.75
C THR A 255 9.94 -11.52 -14.92
N ALA A 256 10.60 -10.77 -15.80
CA ALA A 256 10.31 -9.37 -16.06
C ALA A 256 10.21 -9.09 -17.57
N GLU A 257 9.16 -8.36 -17.96
CA GLU A 257 8.94 -7.85 -19.31
C GLU A 257 8.93 -6.32 -19.26
N VAL A 258 9.43 -5.65 -20.30
CA VAL A 258 9.37 -4.18 -20.37
C VAL A 258 7.91 -3.73 -20.38
N LEU A 259 7.63 -2.66 -19.64
CA LEU A 259 6.30 -2.08 -19.51
C LEU A 259 6.24 -0.66 -20.04
N GLU A 260 5.16 -0.34 -20.76
CA GLU A 260 4.87 1.02 -21.17
C GLU A 260 4.36 1.85 -19.98
N ILE A 261 4.83 3.10 -19.89
CA ILE A 261 4.43 4.01 -18.80
C ILE A 261 2.91 4.23 -18.76
N SER A 262 2.24 4.18 -19.91
CA SER A 262 0.79 4.30 -20.02
C SER A 262 0.05 3.23 -19.21
N ASP A 263 0.57 2.00 -19.14
CA ASP A 263 -0.08 0.93 -18.37
C ASP A 263 -0.10 1.21 -16.87
N ILE A 264 0.98 1.80 -16.35
CA ILE A 264 1.05 2.24 -14.95
C ILE A 264 0.07 3.39 -14.72
N LEU A 265 0.08 4.38 -15.61
CA LEU A 265 -0.78 5.56 -15.50
C LEU A 265 -2.26 5.17 -15.56
N ASP A 266 -2.65 4.34 -16.50
CA ASP A 266 -4.03 3.84 -16.65
C ASP A 266 -4.45 3.01 -15.43
N GLY A 267 -3.57 2.13 -14.96
CA GLY A 267 -3.81 1.35 -13.74
C GLY A 267 -3.97 2.21 -12.49
N GLN A 268 -3.42 3.43 -12.49
CA GLN A 268 -3.43 4.35 -11.35
C GLN A 268 -4.26 5.61 -11.59
N ALA A 269 -5.01 5.69 -12.70
CA ALA A 269 -5.66 6.90 -13.20
C ALA A 269 -6.65 7.55 -12.23
N ARG A 270 -7.19 6.80 -11.26
CA ARG A 270 -8.10 7.35 -10.23
C ARG A 270 -7.39 7.82 -8.98
N THR A 271 -6.39 7.06 -8.52
CA THR A 271 -5.77 7.27 -7.21
C THR A 271 -4.57 8.19 -7.28
N ALA A 272 -3.78 8.12 -8.37
CA ALA A 272 -2.62 8.99 -8.53
C ALA A 272 -3.00 10.47 -8.57
N PRO A 273 -3.98 10.93 -9.38
CA PRO A 273 -4.30 12.37 -9.45
C PRO A 273 -4.70 12.99 -8.11
N PHE A 274 -5.34 12.22 -7.22
CA PHE A 274 -5.71 12.70 -5.89
C PHE A 274 -4.47 13.14 -5.06
N HIS A 275 -3.34 12.45 -5.19
CA HIS A 275 -2.08 12.82 -4.53
C HIS A 275 -1.53 14.15 -5.04
N TYR A 276 -1.67 14.44 -6.33
CA TYR A 276 -1.08 15.63 -6.93
C TYR A 276 -2.01 16.85 -6.89
N ASN A 277 -3.28 16.67 -6.56
CA ASN A 277 -4.26 17.73 -6.36
C ASN A 277 -4.32 18.22 -4.89
N VAL A 278 -3.16 18.57 -4.31
CA VAL A 278 -3.07 19.15 -2.95
C VAL A 278 -3.91 20.43 -2.83
N SER A 279 -3.87 21.30 -3.85
CA SER A 279 -4.62 22.57 -3.87
C SER A 279 -6.14 22.36 -3.76
N ALA A 280 -6.69 21.30 -4.35
CA ALA A 280 -8.11 20.97 -4.22
C ALA A 280 -8.47 20.61 -2.77
N ARG A 281 -7.64 19.79 -2.13
CA ARG A 281 -7.80 19.42 -0.72
C ARG A 281 -7.65 20.64 0.19
N ASN A 282 -6.65 21.50 -0.05
CA ASN A 282 -6.45 22.74 0.70
C ASN A 282 -7.68 23.66 0.65
N ARG A 283 -8.28 23.88 -0.53
CA ARG A 283 -9.47 24.76 -0.67
C ARG A 283 -10.67 24.27 0.13
N VAL A 284 -10.81 22.96 0.30
CA VAL A 284 -11.95 22.34 0.97
C VAL A 284 -11.69 22.10 2.46
N ALA A 285 -10.42 21.95 2.87
CA ALA A 285 -10.00 21.65 4.23
C ALA A 285 -10.66 22.50 5.33
N PRO A 286 -10.77 23.84 5.20
CA PRO A 286 -11.37 24.67 6.23
C PRO A 286 -12.83 24.32 6.55
N MET A 287 -13.61 23.84 5.57
CA MET A 287 -15.03 23.46 5.77
C MET A 287 -15.19 22.30 6.75
N PHE A 288 -14.14 21.49 6.92
CA PHE A 288 -14.13 20.33 7.80
C PHE A 288 -13.17 20.49 9.00
N GLY A 289 -12.64 21.69 9.21
CA GLY A 289 -11.73 21.99 10.31
C GLY A 289 -10.30 21.46 10.11
N TYR A 290 -9.91 21.12 8.88
CA TYR A 290 -8.54 20.71 8.57
C TYR A 290 -7.69 21.91 8.09
N LYS A 291 -6.38 21.81 8.31
CA LYS A 291 -5.38 22.70 7.72
C LYS A 291 -4.43 21.85 6.88
N ILE A 292 -4.40 22.10 5.57
CA ILE A 292 -3.54 21.40 4.62
C ILE A 292 -2.62 22.44 4.00
N PRO A 293 -1.29 22.34 4.12
CA PRO A 293 -0.39 23.26 3.43
C PRO A 293 -0.50 23.08 1.91
N ASP A 294 -0.48 24.18 1.18
CA ASP A 294 -0.43 24.18 -0.29
C ASP A 294 0.72 25.05 -0.79
N ASN A 295 1.81 24.37 -1.14
CA ASN A 295 3.00 25.01 -1.71
C ASN A 295 2.92 25.11 -3.24
N VAL A 296 1.96 24.43 -3.88
CA VAL A 296 1.85 24.38 -5.34
C VAL A 296 0.93 25.49 -5.85
N LYS A 297 -0.13 25.80 -5.11
CA LYS A 297 -1.14 26.83 -5.47
C LYS A 297 -1.70 26.64 -6.88
N ALA A 298 -1.94 25.38 -7.26
CA ALA A 298 -2.44 25.03 -8.58
C ALA A 298 -3.88 25.51 -8.80
N ARG A 299 -4.26 25.67 -10.09
CA ARG A 299 -5.66 25.85 -10.46
C ARG A 299 -6.43 24.58 -10.11
N VAL A 300 -7.62 24.75 -9.52
CA VAL A 300 -8.48 23.64 -9.08
C VAL A 300 -9.70 23.59 -9.98
N SER A 301 -9.87 22.49 -10.69
CA SER A 301 -11.08 22.21 -11.47
C SER A 301 -12.26 21.86 -10.56
N TRP A 302 -13.48 22.00 -11.07
CA TRP A 302 -14.70 21.73 -10.29
C TRP A 302 -14.79 20.28 -9.82
N HIS A 303 -14.39 19.32 -10.66
CA HIS A 303 -14.42 17.88 -10.33
C HIS A 303 -13.33 17.52 -9.33
N ALA A 304 -12.12 18.11 -9.41
CA ALA A 304 -11.09 17.93 -8.39
C ALA A 304 -11.51 18.50 -7.04
N TRP A 305 -12.16 19.68 -7.03
CA TRP A 305 -12.75 20.27 -5.83
C TRP A 305 -13.82 19.35 -5.22
N LEU A 306 -14.73 18.82 -6.04
CA LEU A 306 -15.81 17.94 -5.59
C LEU A 306 -15.28 16.59 -5.05
N THR A 307 -14.28 16.01 -5.70
CA THR A 307 -13.57 14.81 -5.21
C THR A 307 -12.91 15.07 -3.85
N ALA A 308 -12.28 16.23 -3.67
CA ALA A 308 -11.73 16.65 -2.39
C ALA A 308 -12.83 16.84 -1.33
N LEU A 309 -13.95 17.47 -1.68
CA LEU A 309 -15.11 17.62 -0.81
C LEU A 309 -15.65 16.28 -0.30
N PHE A 310 -15.94 15.34 -1.20
CA PHE A 310 -16.41 14.02 -0.79
C PHE A 310 -15.40 13.27 0.08
N THR A 311 -14.11 13.40 -0.25
CA THR A 311 -13.05 12.76 0.54
C THR A 311 -13.01 13.32 1.96
N LEU A 312 -12.90 14.64 2.11
CA LEU A 312 -12.79 15.27 3.42
C LEU A 312 -14.09 15.16 4.22
N PHE A 313 -15.25 15.18 3.57
CA PHE A 313 -16.54 14.90 4.21
C PHE A 313 -16.56 13.49 4.82
N ASN A 314 -16.21 12.45 4.04
CA ASN A 314 -16.20 11.07 4.51
C ASN A 314 -15.18 10.86 5.63
N MET A 315 -14.00 11.46 5.51
CA MET A 315 -13.00 11.47 6.58
C MET A 315 -13.56 12.11 7.85
N ARG A 316 -14.15 13.31 7.76
CA ARG A 316 -14.71 14.02 8.90
C ARG A 316 -15.87 13.27 9.54
N TRP A 317 -16.73 12.65 8.76
CA TRP A 317 -17.80 11.78 9.26
C TRP A 317 -17.21 10.62 10.08
N SER A 318 -16.20 9.94 9.56
CA SER A 318 -15.56 8.83 10.28
C SER A 318 -14.81 9.24 11.56
N GLU A 319 -14.50 10.52 11.73
CA GLU A 319 -13.92 11.06 12.97
C GLU A 319 -14.98 11.39 14.04
N SER A 320 -16.25 11.53 13.65
CA SER A 320 -17.32 11.83 14.61
C SER A 320 -17.60 10.63 15.51
N SER A 321 -17.38 10.78 16.81
CA SER A 321 -17.74 9.76 17.81
C SER A 321 -19.24 9.44 17.86
N GLN A 322 -20.09 10.39 17.43
CA GLN A 322 -21.54 10.23 17.43
C GLN A 322 -22.03 9.53 16.17
N TRP A 323 -21.44 9.83 15.01
CA TRP A 323 -22.00 9.46 13.71
C TRP A 323 -21.21 8.39 12.96
N ASN A 324 -19.99 8.07 13.38
CA ASN A 324 -19.12 7.12 12.64
C ASN A 324 -19.76 5.72 12.50
N LYS A 325 -20.45 5.21 13.52
CA LYS A 325 -21.14 3.91 13.49
C LYS A 325 -22.26 3.86 12.45
N LEU A 326 -22.84 5.00 12.05
CA LEU A 326 -23.86 5.02 11.01
C LEU A 326 -23.30 4.61 9.64
N ILE A 327 -22.00 4.80 9.40
CA ILE A 327 -21.34 4.42 8.13
C ILE A 327 -21.55 2.93 7.83
N PHE A 328 -21.43 2.07 8.85
CA PHE A 328 -21.60 0.63 8.71
C PHE A 328 -23.07 0.18 8.75
N LYS A 329 -24.00 1.07 9.11
CA LYS A 329 -25.45 0.82 9.04
C LYS A 329 -26.03 1.16 7.67
N LEU A 330 -25.31 1.94 6.84
CA LEU A 330 -25.75 2.26 5.49
C LEU A 330 -25.86 0.99 4.63
N PRO A 331 -26.97 0.81 3.88
CA PRO A 331 -27.08 -0.28 2.92
C PRO A 331 -25.90 -0.28 1.95
N ARG A 332 -25.23 -1.44 1.83
CA ARG A 332 -24.09 -1.62 0.92
C ARG A 332 -24.37 -1.22 -0.54
N PRO A 333 -25.59 -1.42 -1.10
CA PRO A 333 -25.92 -0.91 -2.43
C PRO A 333 -25.81 0.62 -2.56
N LEU A 334 -26.24 1.37 -1.54
CA LEU A 334 -26.12 2.84 -1.52
C LEU A 334 -24.66 3.29 -1.45
N LEU A 335 -23.86 2.65 -0.60
CA LEU A 335 -22.41 2.91 -0.54
C LEU A 335 -21.72 2.60 -1.88
N LYS A 336 -22.13 1.53 -2.58
CA LYS A 336 -21.62 1.21 -3.91
C LYS A 336 -22.00 2.28 -4.93
N ALA A 337 -23.26 2.71 -4.94
CA ALA A 337 -23.72 3.79 -5.82
C ALA A 337 -22.94 5.08 -5.58
N TYR A 338 -22.75 5.46 -4.31
CA TYR A 338 -21.92 6.60 -3.93
C TYR A 338 -20.47 6.46 -4.42
N LEU A 339 -19.87 5.27 -4.24
CA LEU A 339 -18.52 5.01 -4.75
C LEU A 339 -18.43 5.12 -6.28
N TYR A 340 -19.42 4.65 -7.02
CA TYR A 340 -19.43 4.75 -8.48
C TYR A 340 -19.61 6.19 -8.97
N LEU A 341 -20.51 6.96 -8.35
CA LEU A 341 -20.67 8.39 -8.61
C LEU A 341 -19.32 9.12 -8.43
N ARG A 342 -18.69 8.90 -7.28
CA ARG A 342 -17.38 9.47 -6.98
C ARG A 342 -16.32 9.05 -8.00
N LYS A 343 -16.25 7.77 -8.35
CA LYS A 343 -15.30 7.28 -9.37
C LYS A 343 -15.50 7.94 -10.73
N GLY A 344 -16.75 8.19 -11.13
CA GLY A 344 -17.05 8.90 -12.38
C GLY A 344 -16.47 10.32 -12.37
N ILE A 345 -16.60 11.03 -11.25
CA ILE A 345 -16.06 12.40 -11.06
C ILE A 345 -14.52 12.39 -11.04
N GLU A 346 -13.91 11.38 -10.43
CA GLU A 346 -12.44 11.20 -10.39
C GLU A 346 -11.82 11.01 -11.77
N THR A 347 -12.56 10.45 -12.73
CA THR A 347 -12.07 10.13 -14.08
C THR A 347 -12.36 11.21 -15.13
N LEU A 348 -13.00 12.32 -14.75
CA LEU A 348 -13.25 13.42 -15.67
C LEU A 348 -11.93 14.13 -16.06
N PRO A 349 -11.80 14.55 -17.34
CA PRO A 349 -10.58 15.15 -17.87
C PRO A 349 -10.25 16.52 -17.26
#